data_AF-A0A177A3A1-F1
#
_entry.id   AF-A0A177A3A1-F1
#
_cell.length_a   1.000
_cell.length_b   1.000
_cell.length_c   1.000
_cell.angle_alpha   90.00
_cell.angle_beta   90.00
_cell.angle_gamma   90.00
#
_symmetry.space_group_name_H-M   'P 1'
#
loop_
_entity.id
_entity.type
_entity.pdbx_description
1 polymer ?
#
loop_
_entity_poly.entity_id
_entity_poly.type
_entity_poly.pdbx_seq_one_letter_code
_entity_poly.pdbx_strand_id
1 'polypeptide(L)'
;MATTSNNSAEASDPSYIDYELFLDPSFSAPAFANTLVLTTNNATDSPLDLSTPLSSVLFDIQEVDSHIHTLTSASALPLLSHTETQAHASEHIVSELSSQAASLNDSYKRLEQEVISRHEAAEEVQRVSERLWHTVRLGRSVGRALQLGRQLEVQMSEQQPRNAQSRDDHRSTVRASNTILSCRALLAANGPGEEGENLEKVHAIAALQRELIAPAERSLHAKAQQVVRDFSMSTLTGSGSTYAQAEDAKSRATSALQTLYLLSPQPPKRGKSIRFEAEWMVQSIQEYLRVALTTSTTSIIRALGVLRTLDDALLLVSSRCQNLVALELLLSSLKAPTLPSLSTPPNFLVPELVKAGGMQARTLKSNRNAVRDMVAEAVARGCQVPSGAGKMRDERRMAEWEREVAVMVGAVVGGLGR
;
A
#
# COMPACT_ATOMS: atom_id res chain seq x y z
N MET A 1 -27.46 -62.28 31.87
CA MET A 1 -28.34 -63.16 32.66
C MET A 1 -27.43 -64.09 33.44
N ALA A 2 -27.25 -63.81 34.73
CA ALA A 2 -26.38 -64.56 35.62
C ALA A 2 -27.08 -65.85 36.05
N THR A 3 -26.58 -66.99 35.59
CA THR A 3 -26.92 -68.30 36.14
C THR A 3 -26.09 -68.50 37.40
N THR A 4 -26.70 -68.18 38.54
CA THR A 4 -26.28 -68.62 39.87
C THR A 4 -26.22 -70.15 39.86
N SER A 5 -25.03 -70.70 39.64
CA SER A 5 -24.80 -72.12 39.87
C SER A 5 -24.76 -72.33 41.37
N ASN A 6 -25.69 -73.16 41.84
CA ASN A 6 -25.76 -73.69 43.20
C ASN A 6 -24.35 -74.10 43.66
N ASN A 7 -23.79 -73.32 44.58
CA ASN A 7 -22.68 -73.77 45.40
C ASN A 7 -23.29 -74.73 46.42
N SER A 8 -23.46 -75.99 46.03
CA SER A 8 -23.63 -77.09 46.96
C SER A 8 -22.36 -77.14 47.79
N ALA A 9 -22.42 -76.54 48.99
CA ALA A 9 -21.46 -76.75 50.05
C ALA A 9 -21.49 -78.25 50.41
N GLU A 10 -20.73 -79.05 49.66
CA GLU A 10 -20.16 -80.27 50.21
C GLU A 10 -19.23 -79.80 51.31
N ALA A 11 -19.63 -80.06 52.56
CA ALA A 11 -18.78 -79.88 53.71
C ALA A 11 -17.51 -80.69 53.46
N SER A 12 -16.43 -80.01 53.08
CA SER A 12 -15.11 -80.59 53.02
C SER A 12 -14.80 -81.11 54.41
N ASP A 13 -14.57 -82.42 54.54
CA ASP A 13 -14.03 -83.00 55.77
C ASP A 13 -12.85 -82.14 56.25
N PRO A 14 -12.69 -81.91 57.57
CA PRO A 14 -11.60 -81.09 58.09
C PRO A 14 -10.27 -81.71 57.66
N SER A 15 -9.66 -81.14 56.62
CA SER A 15 -8.41 -81.64 56.09
C SER A 15 -7.32 -81.43 57.14
N TYR A 16 -6.50 -82.46 57.32
CA TYR A 16 -5.36 -82.44 58.23
C TYR A 16 -4.36 -81.30 57.92
N ILE A 17 -4.38 -80.79 56.68
CA ILE A 17 -3.50 -79.76 56.17
C ILE A 17 -4.22 -78.42 56.06
N ASP A 18 -3.59 -77.37 56.57
CA ASP A 18 -4.02 -75.99 56.40
C ASP A 18 -3.60 -75.46 55.01
N TYR A 19 -4.44 -75.67 54.01
CA TYR A 19 -4.19 -75.21 52.64
C TYR A 19 -4.16 -73.67 52.52
N GLU A 20 -4.79 -72.94 53.43
CA GLU A 20 -4.80 -71.46 53.38
C GLU A 20 -3.40 -70.90 53.66
N LEU A 21 -2.65 -71.52 54.57
CA LEU A 21 -1.24 -71.19 54.85
C LEU A 21 -0.34 -71.38 53.62
N PHE A 22 -0.61 -72.40 52.81
CA PHE A 22 0.21 -72.72 51.62
C PHE A 22 -0.16 -71.91 50.37
N LEU A 23 -1.42 -71.47 50.26
CA LEU A 23 -1.89 -70.64 49.15
C LEU A 23 -1.69 -69.14 49.40
N ASP A 24 -1.28 -68.74 50.61
CA ASP A 24 -0.98 -67.35 50.94
C ASP A 24 0.22 -66.82 50.11
N PRO A 25 0.08 -65.68 49.40
CA PRO A 25 1.17 -65.07 48.63
C PRO A 25 2.41 -64.68 49.46
N SER A 26 2.30 -64.64 50.79
CA SER A 26 3.40 -64.37 51.74
C SER A 26 4.09 -65.64 52.26
N PHE A 27 3.64 -66.83 51.85
CA PHE A 27 4.21 -68.11 52.27
C PHE A 27 5.70 -68.22 51.89
N SER A 28 6.53 -68.60 52.86
CA SER A 28 7.95 -68.85 52.63
C SER A 28 8.38 -70.21 53.18
N ALA A 29 8.79 -71.09 52.28
CA ALA A 29 9.26 -72.44 52.58
C ALA A 29 10.35 -72.51 53.68
N PRO A 30 11.41 -71.65 53.69
CA PRO A 30 12.43 -71.75 54.73
C PRO A 30 11.96 -71.29 56.12
N ALA A 31 11.02 -70.34 56.19
CA ALA A 31 10.46 -69.91 57.47
C ALA A 31 9.56 -70.99 58.07
N PHE A 32 8.72 -71.62 57.22
CA PHE A 32 7.88 -72.75 57.62
C PHE A 32 8.71 -73.95 58.09
N ALA A 33 9.77 -74.30 57.35
CA ALA A 33 10.70 -75.36 57.77
C ALA A 33 11.37 -75.04 59.11
N ASN A 34 11.76 -73.79 59.33
CA ASN A 34 12.35 -73.36 60.60
C ASN A 34 11.34 -73.44 61.76
N THR A 35 10.09 -73.00 61.55
CA THR A 35 9.04 -73.14 62.56
C THR A 35 8.80 -74.61 62.91
N LEU A 36 8.81 -75.50 61.92
CA LEU A 36 8.55 -76.92 62.13
C LEU A 36 9.68 -77.59 62.93
N VAL A 37 10.94 -77.29 62.60
CA VAL A 37 12.11 -77.78 63.36
C VAL A 37 12.13 -77.26 64.81
N LEU A 38 11.75 -76.00 65.02
CA LEU A 38 11.64 -75.39 66.35
C LEU A 38 10.47 -75.96 67.17
N THR A 39 9.39 -76.40 66.53
CA THR A 39 8.25 -77.03 67.21
C THR A 39 8.50 -78.48 67.59
N THR A 40 9.28 -79.24 66.83
CA THR A 40 9.53 -80.66 67.09
C THR A 40 10.66 -80.92 68.07
N ASN A 41 11.56 -79.96 68.29
CA ASN A 41 12.76 -80.13 69.11
C ASN A 41 12.78 -79.20 70.32
N ASN A 42 13.19 -79.72 71.48
CA ASN A 42 13.44 -78.89 72.67
C ASN A 42 14.89 -78.36 72.65
N ALA A 43 15.11 -77.16 73.21
CA ALA A 43 16.41 -76.47 73.18
C ALA A 43 17.57 -77.20 73.88
N THR A 44 17.30 -78.30 74.60
CA THR A 44 18.28 -79.11 75.33
C THR A 44 18.59 -80.46 74.68
N ASP A 45 17.93 -80.82 73.57
CA ASP A 45 18.20 -82.09 72.87
C ASP A 45 19.49 -82.02 72.05
N SER A 46 20.37 -82.99 72.27
CA SER A 46 21.64 -83.19 71.56
C SER A 46 21.84 -84.69 71.33
N PRO A 47 21.75 -85.23 70.10
CA PRO A 47 21.64 -84.53 68.81
C PRO A 47 20.21 -84.10 68.45
N LEU A 48 20.11 -83.06 67.60
CA LEU A 48 18.87 -82.53 67.04
C LEU A 48 18.16 -83.57 66.17
N ASP A 49 16.88 -83.84 66.41
CA ASP A 49 16.10 -84.76 65.60
C ASP A 49 15.50 -84.04 64.38
N LEU A 50 16.05 -84.36 63.21
CA LEU A 50 15.55 -83.89 61.91
C LEU A 50 14.66 -84.92 61.21
N SER A 51 14.56 -86.14 61.74
CA SER A 51 13.81 -87.21 61.09
C SER A 51 12.31 -87.01 61.26
N THR A 52 11.87 -86.63 62.46
CA THR A 52 10.47 -86.31 62.77
C THR A 52 9.93 -85.14 61.92
N PRO A 53 10.55 -83.94 61.89
CA PRO A 53 10.05 -82.83 61.07
C PRO A 53 10.06 -83.15 59.57
N LEU A 54 11.08 -83.87 59.09
CA LEU A 54 11.16 -84.29 57.70
C LEU A 54 10.06 -85.30 57.34
N SER A 55 9.76 -86.26 58.23
CA SER A 55 8.67 -87.20 58.01
C SER A 55 7.32 -86.50 57.92
N SER A 56 7.07 -85.49 58.77
CA SER A 56 5.83 -84.69 58.76
C SER A 56 5.64 -83.99 57.42
N VAL A 57 6.67 -83.27 56.92
CA VAL A 57 6.59 -82.58 55.63
C VAL A 57 6.41 -83.55 54.46
N LEU A 58 7.04 -84.74 54.53
CA LEU A 58 6.84 -85.76 53.49
C LEU A 58 5.41 -86.30 53.49
N PHE A 59 4.80 -86.51 54.65
CA PHE A 59 3.39 -86.87 54.74
C PHE A 59 2.50 -85.76 54.17
N ASP A 60 2.80 -84.49 54.48
CA ASP A 60 2.04 -83.35 53.95
C ASP A 60 2.13 -83.27 52.42
N ILE A 61 3.31 -83.46 51.84
CA ILE A 61 3.52 -83.47 50.39
C ILE A 61 2.76 -84.62 49.73
N GLN A 62 2.82 -85.81 50.31
CA GLN A 62 2.11 -86.99 49.78
C GLN A 62 0.60 -86.78 49.78
N GLU A 63 0.06 -86.17 50.84
CA GLU A 63 -1.36 -85.88 50.95
C GLU A 63 -1.79 -84.79 49.96
N VAL A 64 -1.00 -83.72 49.81
CA VAL A 64 -1.25 -82.68 48.79
C VAL A 64 -1.24 -83.27 47.38
N ASP A 65 -0.27 -84.13 47.07
CA ASP A 65 -0.16 -84.75 45.75
C ASP A 65 -1.31 -85.73 45.49
N SER A 66 -1.68 -86.54 46.48
CA SER A 66 -2.87 -87.40 46.45
C SER A 66 -4.15 -86.60 46.25
N HIS A 67 -4.28 -85.47 46.94
CA HIS A 67 -5.44 -84.59 46.85
C HIS A 67 -5.51 -83.89 45.49
N ILE A 68 -4.40 -83.35 44.98
CA ILE A 68 -4.31 -82.78 43.62
C ILE A 68 -4.64 -83.85 42.59
N HIS A 69 -4.12 -85.07 42.73
CA HIS A 69 -4.41 -86.17 41.81
C HIS A 69 -5.89 -86.55 41.84
N THR A 70 -6.49 -86.64 43.02
CA THR A 70 -7.91 -86.96 43.21
C THR A 70 -8.81 -85.86 42.63
N LEU A 71 -8.52 -84.59 42.92
CA LEU A 71 -9.25 -83.46 42.36
C LEU A 71 -9.07 -83.37 40.84
N THR A 72 -7.85 -83.52 40.34
CA THR A 72 -7.56 -83.44 38.89
C THR A 72 -8.20 -84.60 38.14
N SER A 73 -8.20 -85.82 38.70
CA SER A 73 -8.85 -86.98 38.08
C SER A 73 -10.38 -86.89 38.15
N ALA A 74 -10.94 -86.45 39.28
CA ALA A 74 -12.38 -86.25 39.45
C ALA A 74 -12.92 -85.10 38.57
N SER A 75 -12.15 -84.02 38.43
CA SER A 75 -12.53 -82.83 37.65
C SER A 75 -11.83 -82.73 36.28
N ALA A 76 -11.24 -83.82 35.79
CA ALA A 76 -10.49 -83.84 34.53
C ALA A 76 -11.34 -83.34 33.34
N LEU A 77 -12.59 -83.80 33.26
CA LEU A 77 -13.52 -83.41 32.19
C LEU A 77 -13.90 -81.91 32.28
N PRO A 78 -14.33 -81.37 33.44
CA PRO A 78 -14.51 -79.92 33.62
C PRO A 78 -13.30 -79.08 33.23
N LEU A 79 -12.09 -79.45 33.68
CA LEU A 79 -10.87 -78.70 33.37
C LEU A 79 -10.57 -78.70 31.86
N LEU A 80 -10.67 -79.86 31.20
CA LEU A 80 -10.49 -79.96 29.76
C LEU A 80 -11.53 -79.11 29.01
N SER A 81 -12.81 -79.20 29.38
CA SER A 81 -13.88 -78.39 28.77
C SER A 81 -13.67 -76.89 28.98
N HIS A 82 -13.14 -76.48 30.14
CA HIS A 82 -12.82 -75.10 30.41
C HIS A 82 -11.66 -74.61 29.54
N THR A 83 -10.58 -75.39 29.43
CA THR A 83 -9.45 -75.04 28.56
C THR A 83 -9.84 -75.02 27.08
N GLU A 84 -10.71 -75.93 26.64
CA GLU A 84 -11.23 -75.97 25.27
C GLU A 84 -12.11 -74.75 24.99
N THR A 85 -13.04 -74.43 25.88
CA THR A 85 -13.91 -73.25 25.74
C THR A 85 -13.11 -71.95 25.77
N GLN A 86 -12.08 -71.86 26.62
CA GLN A 86 -11.17 -70.72 26.68
C GLN A 86 -10.34 -70.59 25.40
N ALA A 87 -9.80 -71.69 24.88
CA ALA A 87 -9.06 -71.70 23.62
C ALA A 87 -9.97 -71.27 22.45
N HIS A 88 -11.16 -71.85 22.35
CA HIS A 88 -12.14 -71.50 21.31
C HIS A 88 -12.61 -70.04 21.42
N ALA A 89 -12.88 -69.54 22.63
CA ALA A 89 -13.23 -68.14 22.83
C ALA A 89 -12.09 -67.20 22.43
N SER A 90 -10.84 -67.55 22.77
CA SER A 90 -9.67 -66.75 22.37
C SER A 90 -9.48 -66.73 20.85
N GLU A 91 -9.66 -67.86 20.17
CA GLU A 91 -9.56 -67.96 18.72
C GLU A 91 -10.67 -67.15 18.02
N HIS A 92 -11.90 -67.21 18.55
CA HIS A 92 -13.02 -66.41 18.07
C HIS A 92 -12.78 -64.90 18.26
N ILE A 93 -12.24 -64.48 19.40
CA ILE A 93 -11.92 -63.06 19.63
C ILE A 93 -10.83 -62.59 18.68
N VAL A 94 -9.79 -63.40 18.47
CA VAL A 94 -8.70 -63.05 17.55
C VAL A 94 -9.21 -62.99 16.11
N SER A 95 -10.09 -63.90 15.69
CA SER A 95 -10.65 -63.89 14.33
C SER A 95 -11.53 -62.65 14.10
N GLU A 96 -12.43 -62.32 15.02
CA GLU A 96 -13.25 -61.10 14.97
C GLU A 96 -12.40 -59.83 15.02
N LEU A 97 -11.40 -59.77 15.89
CA LEU A 97 -10.50 -58.62 15.95
C LEU A 97 -9.69 -58.46 14.66
N SER A 98 -9.24 -59.57 14.08
CA SER A 98 -8.51 -59.56 12.81
C SER A 98 -9.37 -59.08 11.64
N SER A 99 -10.65 -59.48 11.62
CA SER A 99 -11.59 -59.05 10.58
C SER A 99 -11.91 -57.56 10.71
N GLN A 100 -12.12 -57.08 11.94
CA GLN A 100 -12.34 -55.66 12.22
C GLN A 100 -11.10 -54.82 11.90
N ALA A 101 -9.91 -55.27 12.29
CA ALA A 101 -8.65 -54.60 11.96
C ALA A 101 -8.40 -54.52 10.45
N ALA A 102 -8.71 -55.60 9.71
CA ALA A 102 -8.64 -55.60 8.25
C ALA A 102 -9.63 -54.60 7.64
N SER A 103 -10.89 -54.59 8.12
CA SER A 103 -11.91 -53.65 7.65
C SER A 103 -11.52 -52.18 7.91
N LEU A 104 -10.92 -51.89 9.06
CA LEU A 104 -10.44 -50.56 9.42
C LEU A 104 -9.27 -50.15 8.52
N ASN A 105 -8.31 -51.05 8.28
CA ASN A 105 -7.19 -50.79 7.40
C ASN A 105 -7.65 -50.51 5.96
N ASP A 106 -8.63 -51.24 5.46
CA ASP A 106 -9.20 -51.00 4.13
C ASP A 106 -9.96 -49.67 4.08
N SER A 107 -10.70 -49.33 5.14
CA SER A 107 -11.37 -48.03 5.24
C SER A 107 -10.38 -46.86 5.29
N TYR A 108 -9.26 -47.03 5.99
CA TYR A 108 -8.18 -46.05 6.06
C TYR A 108 -7.52 -45.86 4.69
N LYS A 109 -7.18 -46.95 3.99
CA LYS A 109 -6.63 -46.87 2.63
C LYS A 109 -7.57 -46.17 1.65
N ARG A 110 -8.88 -46.40 1.78
CA ARG A 110 -9.88 -45.68 0.97
C ARG A 110 -9.88 -44.19 1.31
N LEU A 111 -9.86 -43.84 2.59
CA LEU A 111 -9.84 -42.45 3.04
C LEU A 111 -8.54 -41.73 2.61
N GLU A 112 -7.40 -42.38 2.73
CA GLU A 112 -6.10 -41.89 2.27
C GLU A 112 -6.15 -41.58 0.77
N GLN A 113 -6.65 -42.51 -0.04
CA GLN A 113 -6.79 -42.29 -1.47
C GLN A 113 -7.82 -41.19 -1.79
N GLU A 114 -8.96 -41.15 -1.13
CA GLU A 114 -10.01 -40.20 -1.46
C GLU A 114 -9.77 -38.78 -0.94
N VAL A 115 -9.11 -38.63 0.21
CA VAL A 115 -8.94 -37.34 0.87
C VAL A 115 -7.54 -36.80 0.67
N ILE A 116 -6.50 -37.58 0.98
CA ILE A 116 -5.12 -37.08 0.94
C ILE A 116 -4.71 -36.81 -0.51
N SER A 117 -4.89 -37.78 -1.41
CA SER A 117 -4.51 -37.58 -2.82
C SER A 117 -5.28 -36.43 -3.50
N ARG A 118 -6.58 -36.27 -3.16
CA ARG A 118 -7.39 -35.16 -3.69
C ARG A 118 -7.00 -33.83 -3.09
N HIS A 119 -6.62 -33.80 -1.82
CA HIS A 119 -6.15 -32.58 -1.16
C HIS A 119 -4.82 -32.13 -1.77
N GLU A 120 -3.87 -33.04 -1.98
CA GLU A 120 -2.59 -32.73 -2.65
C GLU A 120 -2.82 -32.14 -4.05
N ALA A 121 -3.69 -32.77 -4.85
CA ALA A 121 -4.07 -32.23 -6.16
C ALA A 121 -4.77 -30.86 -6.07
N ALA A 122 -5.62 -30.66 -5.06
CA ALA A 122 -6.28 -29.38 -4.83
C ALA A 122 -5.30 -28.28 -4.42
N GLU A 123 -4.28 -28.59 -3.62
CA GLU A 123 -3.21 -27.64 -3.27
C GLU A 123 -2.41 -27.23 -4.51
N GLU A 124 -2.11 -28.17 -5.41
CA GLU A 124 -1.44 -27.85 -6.68
C GLU A 124 -2.30 -26.90 -7.52
N VAL A 125 -3.59 -27.19 -7.67
CA VAL A 125 -4.53 -26.31 -8.39
C VAL A 125 -4.65 -24.95 -7.72
N GLN A 126 -4.65 -24.88 -6.38
CA GLN A 126 -4.64 -23.63 -5.64
C GLN A 126 -3.38 -22.82 -5.95
N ARG A 127 -2.18 -23.43 -5.87
CA ARG A 127 -0.91 -22.76 -6.19
C ARG A 127 -0.90 -22.24 -7.63
N VAL A 128 -1.41 -23.03 -8.58
CA VAL A 128 -1.54 -22.62 -9.98
C VAL A 128 -2.51 -21.45 -10.12
N SER A 129 -3.66 -21.51 -9.43
CA SER A 129 -4.69 -20.46 -9.45
C SER A 129 -4.18 -19.15 -8.84
N GLU A 130 -3.42 -19.20 -7.75
CA GLU A 130 -2.78 -18.03 -7.14
C GLU A 130 -1.78 -17.39 -8.10
N ARG A 131 -0.91 -18.19 -8.74
CA ARG A 131 0.03 -17.69 -9.76
C ARG A 131 -0.71 -17.08 -10.96
N LEU A 132 -1.78 -17.71 -11.44
CA LEU A 132 -2.63 -17.17 -12.51
C LEU A 132 -3.28 -15.86 -12.09
N TRP A 133 -3.77 -15.75 -10.85
CA TRP A 133 -4.34 -14.51 -10.35
C TRP A 133 -3.32 -13.38 -10.30
N HIS A 134 -2.12 -13.64 -9.74
CA HIS A 134 -1.04 -12.66 -9.69
C HIS A 134 -0.62 -12.20 -11.10
N THR A 135 -0.50 -13.13 -12.05
CA THR A 135 -0.12 -12.80 -13.44
C THR A 135 -1.21 -12.02 -14.17
N VAL A 136 -2.49 -12.36 -14.02
CA VAL A 136 -3.61 -11.61 -14.61
C VAL A 136 -3.74 -10.23 -13.99
N ARG A 137 -3.59 -10.11 -12.67
CA ARG A 137 -3.63 -8.81 -11.97
C ARG A 137 -2.52 -7.90 -12.48
N LEU A 138 -1.28 -8.39 -12.53
CA LEU A 138 -0.14 -7.64 -13.07
C LEU A 138 -0.32 -7.32 -14.56
N GLY A 139 -0.80 -8.28 -15.35
CA GLY A 139 -1.05 -8.08 -16.78
C GLY A 139 -2.09 -6.99 -17.06
N ARG A 140 -3.16 -6.92 -16.26
CA ARG A 140 -4.18 -5.87 -16.35
C ARG A 140 -3.63 -4.49 -16.03
N SER A 141 -2.84 -4.36 -14.96
CA SER A 141 -2.28 -3.08 -14.56
C SER A 141 -1.18 -2.61 -15.53
N VAL A 142 -0.34 -3.51 -16.03
CA VAL A 142 0.59 -3.26 -17.14
C VAL A 142 -0.17 -2.83 -18.40
N GLY A 143 -1.24 -3.55 -18.78
CA GLY A 143 -2.07 -3.22 -19.94
C GLY A 143 -2.69 -1.83 -19.84
N ARG A 144 -3.21 -1.46 -18.67
CA ARG A 144 -3.73 -0.11 -18.39
C ARG A 144 -2.64 0.96 -18.52
N ALA A 145 -1.45 0.71 -17.97
CA ALA A 145 -0.32 1.64 -18.06
C ALA A 145 0.15 1.85 -19.52
N LEU A 146 0.23 0.76 -20.30
CA LEU A 146 0.57 0.83 -21.72
C LEU A 146 -0.52 1.54 -22.54
N GLN A 147 -1.80 1.30 -22.24
CA GLN A 147 -2.90 1.98 -22.91
C GLN A 147 -2.88 3.49 -22.65
N LEU A 148 -2.59 3.91 -21.41
CA LEU A 148 -2.40 5.32 -21.08
C LEU A 148 -1.16 5.91 -21.75
N GLY A 149 -0.06 5.14 -21.84
CA GLY A 149 1.11 5.52 -22.62
C GLY A 149 0.77 5.75 -24.10
N ARG A 150 0.02 4.83 -24.71
CA ARG A 150 -0.44 4.99 -26.09
C ARG A 150 -1.34 6.21 -26.27
N GLN A 151 -2.24 6.46 -25.32
CA GLN A 151 -3.08 7.66 -25.32
C GLN A 151 -2.23 8.93 -25.24
N LEU A 152 -1.19 8.93 -24.40
CA LEU A 152 -0.25 10.04 -24.28
C LEU A 152 0.52 10.27 -25.59
N GLU A 153 1.02 9.23 -26.25
CA GLU A 153 1.69 9.34 -27.56
C GLU A 153 0.80 10.02 -28.60
N VAL A 154 -0.47 9.60 -28.68
CA VAL A 154 -1.44 10.20 -29.61
C VAL A 154 -1.63 11.68 -29.28
N GLN A 155 -1.83 12.02 -28.00
CA GLN A 155 -2.00 13.40 -27.56
C GLN A 155 -0.74 14.26 -27.74
N MET A 156 0.46 13.68 -27.62
CA MET A 156 1.73 14.36 -27.95
C MET A 156 1.88 14.57 -29.46
N SER A 157 1.44 13.62 -30.28
CA SER A 157 1.49 13.74 -31.74
C SER A 157 0.52 14.80 -32.28
N GLU A 158 -0.62 15.02 -31.61
CA GLU A 158 -1.58 16.10 -31.90
C GLU A 158 -0.99 17.50 -31.62
N GLN A 159 -0.01 17.60 -30.72
CA GLN A 159 0.62 18.87 -30.35
C GLN A 159 1.73 19.32 -31.30
N GLN A 160 2.23 18.42 -32.14
CA GLN A 160 3.28 18.74 -33.11
C GLN A 160 2.61 19.44 -34.30
N PRO A 161 2.95 20.72 -34.60
CA PRO A 161 2.34 21.43 -35.70
C PRO A 161 2.68 20.74 -37.02
N ARG A 162 1.66 20.21 -37.71
CA ARG A 162 1.82 19.54 -39.02
C ARG A 162 2.06 20.52 -40.17
N ASN A 163 1.58 21.77 -40.03
CA ASN A 163 1.71 22.87 -40.99
C ASN A 163 1.80 24.22 -40.24
N ALA A 164 2.40 25.25 -40.84
CA ALA A 164 2.50 26.60 -40.26
C ALA A 164 1.12 27.28 -40.00
N GLN A 165 0.05 26.83 -40.67
CA GLN A 165 -1.33 27.26 -40.42
C GLN A 165 -2.08 26.41 -39.37
N SER A 166 -1.52 25.28 -38.92
CA SER A 166 -2.19 24.40 -37.96
C SER A 166 -2.13 25.05 -36.59
N ARG A 167 -3.24 25.62 -36.12
CA ARG A 167 -3.34 26.20 -34.78
C ARG A 167 -2.99 25.13 -33.74
N ASP A 168 -2.13 25.49 -32.80
CA ASP A 168 -1.81 24.64 -31.66
C ASP A 168 -3.09 24.34 -30.87
N ASP A 169 -3.47 23.07 -30.77
CA ASP A 169 -4.57 22.62 -29.92
C ASP A 169 -4.15 22.74 -28.46
N HIS A 170 -4.27 23.93 -27.88
CA HIS A 170 -3.98 24.22 -26.48
C HIS A 170 -4.86 23.42 -25.49
N ARG A 171 -5.89 22.71 -25.98
CA ARG A 171 -6.69 21.74 -25.21
C ARG A 171 -6.04 20.36 -25.15
N SER A 172 -5.24 19.99 -26.16
CA SER A 172 -4.49 18.72 -26.16
C SER A 172 -3.39 18.70 -25.09
N THR A 173 -2.82 19.87 -24.75
CA THR A 173 -1.83 20.02 -23.67
C THR A 173 -2.41 19.72 -22.30
N VAL A 174 -3.62 20.21 -22.03
CA VAL A 174 -4.34 19.92 -20.77
C VAL A 174 -4.75 18.44 -20.70
N ARG A 175 -5.20 17.85 -21.81
CA ARG A 175 -5.53 16.42 -21.88
C ARG A 175 -4.28 15.56 -21.59
N ALA A 176 -3.16 15.88 -22.23
CA ALA A 176 -1.87 15.23 -21.99
C ALA A 176 -1.44 15.31 -20.51
N SER A 177 -1.52 16.49 -19.90
CA SER A 177 -1.18 16.63 -18.47
C SER A 177 -2.04 15.76 -17.55
N ASN A 178 -3.33 15.59 -17.86
CA ASN A 178 -4.22 14.70 -17.10
C ASN A 178 -3.89 13.23 -17.30
N THR A 179 -3.46 12.81 -18.50
CA THR A 179 -2.98 11.44 -18.72
C THR A 179 -1.67 11.16 -18.00
N ILE A 180 -0.72 12.11 -17.98
CA ILE A 180 0.53 11.99 -17.19
C ILE A 180 0.21 11.86 -15.70
N LEU A 181 -0.72 12.67 -15.18
CA LEU A 181 -1.20 12.56 -13.80
C LEU A 181 -1.86 11.20 -13.52
N SER A 182 -2.64 10.68 -14.46
CA SER A 182 -3.25 9.35 -14.33
C SER A 182 -2.18 8.25 -14.29
N CYS A 183 -1.14 8.35 -15.14
CA CYS A 183 0.01 7.44 -15.09
C CYS A 183 0.74 7.52 -13.75
N ARG A 184 1.01 8.73 -13.24
CA ARG A 184 1.61 8.93 -11.91
C ARG A 184 0.76 8.36 -10.80
N ALA A 185 -0.56 8.53 -10.86
CA ALA A 185 -1.48 8.00 -9.86
C ALA A 185 -1.46 6.47 -9.82
N LEU A 186 -1.39 5.81 -10.98
CA LEU A 186 -1.23 4.36 -11.07
C LEU A 186 0.11 3.88 -10.51
N LEU A 187 1.20 4.59 -10.83
CA LEU A 187 2.55 4.27 -10.35
C LEU A 187 2.76 4.61 -8.87
N ALA A 188 1.98 5.54 -8.31
CA ALA A 188 2.03 5.89 -6.90
C ALA A 188 1.19 4.95 -6.03
N ALA A 189 0.28 4.18 -6.64
CA ALA A 189 -0.59 3.22 -5.97
C ALA A 189 0.13 1.87 -5.73
N ASN A 190 1.30 1.92 -5.07
CA ASN A 190 2.18 0.77 -4.82
C ASN A 190 1.90 0.04 -3.49
N GLY A 191 0.78 0.33 -2.82
CA GLY A 191 0.38 -0.34 -1.58
C GLY A 191 -0.01 -1.81 -1.78
N PRO A 192 -0.01 -2.63 -0.71
CA PRO A 192 -0.48 -4.01 -0.78
C PRO A 192 -1.96 -4.04 -1.18
N GLY A 193 -2.29 -4.74 -2.26
CA GLY A 193 -3.66 -4.80 -2.80
C GLY A 193 -4.03 -3.63 -3.74
N GLU A 194 -3.16 -2.63 -3.92
CA GLU A 194 -3.39 -1.54 -4.87
C GLU A 194 -3.02 -1.93 -6.32
N GLU A 195 -3.51 -1.19 -7.31
CA GLU A 195 -3.31 -1.53 -8.72
C GLU A 195 -1.84 -1.46 -9.18
N GLY A 196 -1.01 -0.65 -8.52
CA GLY A 196 0.42 -0.44 -8.81
C GLY A 196 1.36 -1.44 -8.15
N GLU A 197 0.85 -2.43 -7.40
CA GLU A 197 1.70 -3.38 -6.70
C GLU A 197 2.66 -4.12 -7.67
N ASN A 198 3.97 -3.99 -7.43
CA ASN A 198 5.05 -4.54 -8.26
C ASN A 198 5.15 -3.98 -9.70
N LEU A 199 4.43 -2.90 -10.05
CA LEU A 199 4.50 -2.33 -11.40
C LEU A 199 5.91 -1.85 -11.78
N GLU A 200 6.61 -1.23 -10.83
CA GLU A 200 7.96 -0.66 -11.04
C GLU A 200 9.02 -1.72 -11.37
N LYS A 201 8.80 -2.98 -10.96
CA LYS A 201 9.75 -4.07 -11.23
C LYS A 201 9.69 -4.54 -12.69
N VAL A 202 8.64 -4.20 -13.43
CA VAL A 202 8.46 -4.62 -14.82
C VAL A 202 9.27 -3.71 -15.74
N HIS A 203 10.20 -4.30 -16.49
CA HIS A 203 11.11 -3.55 -17.36
C HIS A 203 10.38 -2.70 -18.40
N ALA A 204 9.27 -3.18 -18.97
CA ALA A 204 8.46 -2.43 -19.93
C ALA A 204 7.88 -1.13 -19.34
N ILE A 205 7.55 -1.12 -18.04
CA ILE A 205 7.04 0.08 -17.37
C ILE A 205 8.18 1.04 -17.05
N ALA A 206 9.34 0.52 -16.63
CA ALA A 206 10.53 1.34 -16.48
C ALA A 206 10.95 1.99 -17.82
N ALA A 207 10.84 1.26 -18.93
CA ALA A 207 11.05 1.79 -20.27
C ALA A 207 10.01 2.89 -20.62
N LEU A 208 8.71 2.64 -20.38
CA LEU A 208 7.64 3.63 -20.61
C LEU A 208 7.85 4.92 -19.78
N GLN A 209 8.31 4.82 -18.53
CA GLN A 209 8.63 5.98 -17.71
C GLN A 209 9.82 6.77 -18.28
N ARG A 210 10.89 6.07 -18.66
CA ARG A 210 12.14 6.68 -19.12
C ARG A 210 12.03 7.29 -20.52
N GLU A 211 11.34 6.59 -21.43
CA GLU A 211 11.33 6.89 -22.86
C GLU A 211 10.12 7.71 -23.30
N LEU A 212 9.00 7.64 -22.56
CA LEU A 212 7.78 8.34 -22.93
C LEU A 212 7.36 9.37 -21.88
N ILE A 213 7.11 8.97 -20.63
CA ILE A 213 6.55 9.88 -19.60
C ILE A 213 7.51 11.02 -19.29
N ALA A 214 8.76 10.72 -18.93
CA ALA A 214 9.74 11.74 -18.55
C ALA A 214 10.02 12.78 -19.67
N PRO A 215 10.24 12.39 -20.94
CA PRO A 215 10.42 13.37 -22.02
C PRO A 215 9.14 14.13 -22.37
N ALA A 216 7.97 13.46 -22.36
CA ALA A 216 6.68 14.14 -22.60
C ALA A 216 6.37 15.19 -21.53
N GLU A 217 6.74 14.90 -20.28
CA GLU A 217 6.56 15.85 -19.19
C GLU A 217 7.48 17.08 -19.35
N ARG A 218 8.76 16.86 -19.67
CA ARG A 218 9.72 17.95 -19.92
C ARG A 218 9.31 18.82 -21.10
N SER A 219 8.85 18.21 -22.20
CA SER A 219 8.41 18.94 -23.39
C SER A 219 7.15 19.77 -23.10
N LEU A 220 6.18 19.20 -22.39
CA LEU A 220 4.94 19.89 -22.02
C LEU A 220 5.20 21.04 -21.05
N HIS A 221 6.08 20.84 -20.07
CA HIS A 221 6.55 21.89 -19.18
C HIS A 221 7.24 23.02 -19.95
N ALA A 222 8.20 22.71 -20.82
CA ALA A 222 8.91 23.70 -21.62
C ALA A 222 7.97 24.51 -22.55
N LYS A 223 7.02 23.84 -23.21
CA LYS A 223 6.02 24.48 -24.08
C LYS A 223 5.09 25.40 -23.27
N ALA A 224 4.60 24.93 -22.12
CA ALA A 224 3.75 25.75 -21.26
C ALA A 224 4.50 26.97 -20.70
N GLN A 225 5.76 26.82 -20.30
CA GLN A 225 6.62 27.93 -19.89
C GLN A 225 6.86 28.93 -21.01
N GLN A 226 7.04 28.48 -22.24
CA GLN A 226 7.19 29.36 -23.39
C GLN A 226 5.91 30.17 -23.63
N VAL A 227 4.73 29.54 -23.63
CA VAL A 227 3.45 30.22 -23.82
C VAL A 227 3.21 31.30 -22.76
N VAL A 228 3.59 31.05 -21.49
CA VAL A 228 3.51 32.05 -20.42
C VAL A 228 4.52 33.19 -20.62
N ARG A 229 5.75 32.89 -21.07
CA ARG A 229 6.77 33.90 -21.35
C ARG A 229 6.42 34.82 -22.53
N ASP A 230 5.82 34.24 -23.57
CA ASP A 230 5.44 34.95 -24.79
C ASP A 230 4.08 35.69 -24.65
N PHE A 231 3.44 35.62 -23.46
CA PHE A 231 2.18 36.30 -23.19
C PHE A 231 2.32 37.82 -23.34
N SER A 232 1.56 38.39 -24.30
CA SER A 232 1.51 39.82 -24.53
C SER A 232 0.12 40.31 -24.95
N MET A 233 -0.29 41.45 -24.40
CA MET A 233 -1.47 42.24 -24.78
C MET A 233 -1.23 43.10 -26.02
N SER A 234 -0.03 43.10 -26.61
CA SER A 234 0.20 43.75 -27.91
C SER A 234 -0.66 43.11 -29.01
N THR A 235 -1.01 41.83 -28.83
CA THR A 235 -2.02 41.06 -29.57
C THR A 235 -3.48 41.38 -29.22
N LEU A 236 -3.72 42.30 -28.26
CA LEU A 236 -5.04 42.69 -27.76
C LEU A 236 -5.39 44.15 -28.06
N THR A 237 -4.40 45.03 -28.23
CA THR A 237 -4.62 46.48 -28.40
C THR A 237 -3.90 47.09 -29.61
N GLY A 238 -3.15 46.30 -30.38
CA GLY A 238 -2.60 46.75 -31.66
C GLY A 238 -3.72 47.00 -32.67
N SER A 239 -3.58 48.03 -33.50
CA SER A 239 -4.52 48.47 -34.56
C SER A 239 -4.80 47.44 -35.67
N GLY A 240 -4.59 46.15 -35.44
CA GLY A 240 -4.81 45.06 -36.38
C GLY A 240 -5.10 43.68 -35.77
N SER A 241 -5.17 43.53 -34.44
CA SER A 241 -5.51 42.24 -33.82
C SER A 241 -7.01 42.13 -33.53
N THR A 242 -7.69 41.17 -34.16
CA THR A 242 -9.13 40.93 -33.97
C THR A 242 -9.42 40.46 -32.54
N TYR A 243 -10.56 40.83 -31.95
CA TYR A 243 -11.04 40.33 -30.63
C TYR A 243 -10.92 38.80 -30.46
N ALA A 244 -11.08 38.05 -31.55
CA ALA A 244 -10.88 36.61 -31.58
C ALA A 244 -9.44 36.16 -31.26
N GLN A 245 -8.43 36.92 -31.70
CA GLN A 245 -7.00 36.63 -31.42
C GLN A 245 -6.66 36.93 -29.96
N ALA A 246 -7.27 37.97 -29.41
CA ALA A 246 -7.17 38.37 -28.02
C ALA A 246 -7.73 37.31 -27.06
N GLU A 247 -8.90 36.74 -27.38
CA GLU A 247 -9.53 35.68 -26.61
C GLU A 247 -8.77 34.35 -26.74
N ASP A 248 -8.26 34.03 -27.93
CA ASP A 248 -7.43 32.85 -28.19
C ASP A 248 -6.13 32.91 -27.37
N ALA A 249 -5.42 34.04 -27.35
CA ALA A 249 -4.23 34.25 -26.52
C ALA A 249 -4.51 34.04 -25.02
N LYS A 250 -5.67 34.52 -24.54
CA LYS A 250 -6.12 34.26 -23.15
C LYS A 250 -6.36 32.77 -22.92
N SER A 251 -7.06 32.07 -23.81
CA SER A 251 -7.33 30.63 -23.66
C SER A 251 -6.07 29.76 -23.72
N ARG A 252 -5.05 30.17 -24.49
CA ARG A 252 -3.73 29.52 -24.51
C ARG A 252 -2.99 29.75 -23.21
N ALA A 253 -2.95 30.99 -22.71
CA ALA A 253 -2.34 31.30 -21.43
C ALA A 253 -3.00 30.55 -20.26
N THR A 254 -4.34 30.48 -20.23
CA THR A 254 -5.07 29.73 -19.19
C THR A 254 -4.76 28.24 -19.26
N SER A 255 -4.72 27.64 -20.45
CA SER A 255 -4.35 26.23 -20.61
C SER A 255 -2.89 25.95 -20.22
N ALA A 256 -1.97 26.87 -20.52
CA ALA A 256 -0.56 26.74 -20.12
C ALA A 256 -0.39 26.82 -18.59
N LEU A 257 -1.07 27.77 -17.94
CA LEU A 257 -1.07 27.88 -16.48
C LEU A 257 -1.72 26.64 -15.83
N GLN A 258 -2.81 26.12 -16.39
CA GLN A 258 -3.41 24.86 -15.96
C GLN A 258 -2.45 23.68 -16.12
N THR A 259 -1.72 23.57 -17.23
CA THR A 259 -0.74 22.49 -17.41
C THR A 259 0.41 22.59 -16.41
N LEU A 260 0.94 23.77 -16.13
CA LEU A 260 2.01 23.97 -15.13
C LEU A 260 1.52 23.65 -13.71
N TYR A 261 0.27 23.97 -13.40
CA TYR A 261 -0.38 23.60 -12.16
C TYR A 261 -0.59 22.08 -12.04
N LEU A 262 -0.99 21.40 -13.12
CA LEU A 262 -1.22 19.96 -13.12
C LEU A 262 0.08 19.15 -13.07
N LEU A 263 1.13 19.64 -13.72
CA LEU A 263 2.41 18.94 -13.81
C LEU A 263 3.28 19.09 -12.56
N SER A 264 3.04 20.13 -11.74
CA SER A 264 3.90 20.42 -10.59
C SER A 264 4.02 19.23 -9.63
N PRO A 265 5.21 19.03 -9.03
CA PRO A 265 5.51 17.86 -8.23
C PRO A 265 4.53 17.74 -7.06
N GLN A 266 3.85 16.59 -6.97
CA GLN A 266 2.93 16.33 -5.88
C GLN A 266 3.69 15.74 -4.68
N PRO A 267 3.35 16.15 -3.45
CA PRO A 267 3.95 15.55 -2.26
C PRO A 267 3.63 14.05 -2.21
N PRO A 268 4.59 13.20 -1.80
CA PRO A 268 4.35 11.76 -1.68
C PRO A 268 3.24 11.49 -0.65
N LYS A 269 2.34 10.54 -0.93
CA LYS A 269 1.20 10.14 -0.07
C LYS A 269 1.61 9.67 1.35
N ARG A 270 2.90 9.51 1.64
CA ARG A 270 3.43 9.13 2.97
C ARG A 270 3.81 10.37 3.78
N GLY A 271 2.84 10.99 4.45
CA GLY A 271 3.10 12.00 5.47
C GLY A 271 2.04 13.08 5.56
N LYS A 272 1.82 13.60 6.77
CA LYS A 272 0.83 14.63 7.13
C LYS A 272 0.76 15.74 6.06
N SER A 273 -0.41 15.85 5.41
CA SER A 273 -0.86 16.91 4.49
C SER A 273 0.10 18.11 4.37
N ILE A 274 1.12 17.97 3.52
CA ILE A 274 1.91 19.12 3.07
C ILE A 274 1.06 19.80 2.01
N ARG A 275 0.77 21.09 2.21
CA ARG A 275 -0.04 21.88 1.26
C ARG A 275 0.59 21.77 -0.12
N PHE A 276 -0.25 21.57 -1.13
CA PHE A 276 0.19 21.56 -2.52
C PHE A 276 0.58 22.98 -2.93
N GLU A 277 1.87 23.21 -3.15
CA GLU A 277 2.40 24.43 -3.73
C GLU A 277 2.65 24.18 -5.23
N ALA A 278 2.05 24.98 -6.10
CA ALA A 278 2.19 24.86 -7.55
C ALA A 278 3.56 25.41 -8.00
N GLU A 279 4.64 24.76 -7.59
CA GLU A 279 6.03 25.23 -7.69
C GLU A 279 6.38 25.71 -9.12
N TRP A 280 6.05 24.91 -10.14
CA TRP A 280 6.40 25.23 -11.53
C TRP A 280 5.61 26.41 -12.09
N MET A 281 4.35 26.56 -11.68
CA MET A 281 3.55 27.73 -12.06
C MET A 281 4.10 28.99 -11.39
N VAL A 282 4.43 28.92 -10.10
CA VAL A 282 5.02 30.04 -9.35
C VAL A 282 6.38 30.44 -9.94
N GLN A 283 7.26 29.48 -10.22
CA GLN A 283 8.56 29.73 -10.84
C GLN A 283 8.41 30.39 -12.22
N SER A 284 7.45 29.93 -13.04
CA SER A 284 7.24 30.49 -14.38
C SER A 284 6.71 31.92 -14.34
N ILE A 285 5.80 32.23 -13.40
CA ILE A 285 5.30 33.60 -13.17
C ILE A 285 6.42 34.49 -12.63
N GLN A 286 7.23 34.00 -11.68
CA GLN A 286 8.37 34.74 -11.16
C GLN A 286 9.39 35.06 -12.26
N GLU A 287 9.68 34.12 -13.15
CA GLU A 287 10.59 34.34 -14.27
C GLU A 287 10.03 35.36 -15.26
N TYR A 288 8.73 35.28 -15.59
CA TYR A 288 8.06 36.28 -16.42
C TYR A 288 8.18 37.68 -15.83
N LEU A 289 7.94 37.84 -14.53
CA LEU A 289 8.07 39.12 -13.82
C LEU A 289 9.52 39.63 -13.82
N ARG A 290 10.50 38.75 -13.58
CA ARG A 290 11.93 39.11 -13.61
C ARG A 290 12.36 39.57 -15.00
N VAL A 291 11.96 38.86 -16.05
CA VAL A 291 12.27 39.23 -17.43
C VAL A 291 11.61 40.57 -17.78
N ALA A 292 10.33 40.77 -17.44
CA ALA A 292 9.63 42.02 -17.70
C ALA A 292 10.31 43.23 -17.02
N LEU A 293 10.72 43.09 -15.76
CA LEU A 293 11.40 44.14 -14.98
C LEU A 293 12.81 44.45 -15.46
N THR A 294 13.62 43.43 -15.75
CA THR A 294 15.00 43.63 -16.22
C THR A 294 15.02 44.24 -17.61
N THR A 295 14.13 43.80 -18.49
CA THR A 295 14.01 44.32 -19.85
C THR A 295 13.41 45.73 -19.89
N SER A 296 12.51 46.11 -18.97
CA SER A 296 11.99 47.49 -18.88
C SER A 296 13.04 48.45 -18.30
N THR A 297 13.78 48.00 -17.29
CA THR A 297 14.86 48.80 -16.68
C THR A 297 15.97 49.07 -17.70
N THR A 298 16.39 48.05 -18.46
CA THR A 298 17.42 48.21 -19.48
C THR A 298 16.98 49.06 -20.68
N SER A 299 15.70 48.99 -21.10
CA SER A 299 15.19 49.86 -22.16
C SER A 299 15.18 51.32 -21.74
N ILE A 300 14.79 51.61 -20.50
CA ILE A 300 14.82 52.97 -19.95
C ILE A 300 16.25 53.49 -19.83
N ILE A 301 17.20 52.71 -19.29
CA ILE A 301 18.60 53.10 -19.16
C ILE A 301 19.20 53.47 -20.53
N ARG A 302 18.89 52.70 -21.58
CA ARG A 302 19.33 53.00 -22.96
C ARG A 302 18.70 54.28 -23.50
N ALA A 303 17.42 54.49 -23.22
CA ALA A 303 16.70 55.66 -23.70
C ALA A 303 17.12 56.96 -23.00
N LEU A 304 17.57 56.89 -21.74
CA LEU A 304 18.23 58.01 -21.05
C LEU A 304 19.56 58.39 -21.69
N GLY A 305 20.29 57.42 -22.26
CA GLY A 305 21.51 57.68 -23.03
C GLY A 305 21.26 58.24 -24.44
N VAL A 306 20.07 58.00 -25.00
CA VAL A 306 19.65 58.47 -26.33
C VAL A 306 18.23 59.03 -26.23
N LEU A 307 18.14 60.28 -25.77
CA LEU A 307 16.89 60.95 -25.37
C LEU A 307 15.76 60.90 -26.41
N ARG A 308 16.11 60.81 -27.71
CA ARG A 308 15.15 60.67 -28.83
C ARG A 308 14.34 59.37 -28.79
N THR A 309 14.82 58.34 -28.10
CA THR A 309 14.16 57.02 -27.99
C THR A 309 13.37 56.86 -26.69
N LEU A 310 13.27 57.93 -25.89
CA LEU A 310 12.57 57.92 -24.61
C LEU A 310 11.10 57.58 -24.79
N ASP A 311 10.39 58.24 -25.70
CA ASP A 311 8.96 57.99 -25.89
C ASP A 311 8.66 56.54 -26.33
N ASP A 312 9.50 55.96 -27.20
CA ASP A 312 9.39 54.54 -27.58
C ASP A 312 9.63 53.59 -26.40
N ALA A 313 10.62 53.89 -25.56
CA ALA A 313 10.89 53.11 -24.36
C ALA A 313 9.76 53.22 -23.33
N LEU A 314 9.17 54.40 -23.15
CA LEU A 314 8.05 54.63 -22.23
C LEU A 314 6.78 53.92 -22.72
N LEU A 315 6.50 53.92 -24.03
CA LEU A 315 5.39 53.15 -24.62
C LEU A 315 5.58 51.65 -24.44
N LEU A 316 6.81 51.15 -24.65
CA LEU A 316 7.13 49.73 -24.47
C LEU A 316 6.98 49.31 -22.99
N VAL A 317 7.40 50.15 -22.05
CA VAL A 317 7.21 49.89 -20.61
C VAL A 317 5.73 49.93 -20.22
N SER A 318 4.96 50.89 -20.73
CA SER A 318 3.51 50.95 -20.53
C SER A 318 2.81 49.69 -21.04
N SER A 319 3.16 49.22 -22.24
CA SER A 319 2.60 47.97 -22.79
C SER A 319 2.90 46.74 -21.92
N ARG A 320 4.08 46.68 -21.30
CA ARG A 320 4.44 45.60 -20.38
C ARG A 320 3.67 45.68 -19.07
N CYS A 321 3.47 46.88 -18.52
CA CYS A 321 2.61 47.06 -17.35
C CYS A 321 1.17 46.61 -17.62
N GLN A 322 0.63 46.89 -18.80
CA GLN A 322 -0.68 46.39 -19.22
C GLN A 322 -0.72 44.85 -19.31
N ASN A 323 0.35 44.21 -19.80
CA ASN A 323 0.46 42.75 -19.81
C ASN A 323 0.44 42.17 -18.39
N LEU A 324 1.09 42.83 -17.43
CA LEU A 324 1.10 42.40 -16.03
C LEU A 324 -0.28 42.46 -15.39
N VAL A 325 -1.01 43.57 -15.58
CA VAL A 325 -2.38 43.72 -15.07
C VAL A 325 -3.32 42.69 -15.71
N ALA A 326 -3.15 42.42 -17.01
CA ALA A 326 -3.93 41.40 -17.68
C ALA A 326 -3.63 39.98 -17.17
N LEU A 327 -2.37 39.69 -16.86
CA LEU A 327 -1.96 38.41 -16.24
C LEU A 327 -2.58 38.26 -14.84
N GLU A 328 -2.59 39.31 -14.03
CA GLU A 328 -3.21 39.32 -12.70
C GLU A 328 -4.73 39.07 -12.78
N LEU A 329 -5.41 39.72 -13.73
CA LEU A 329 -6.83 39.50 -13.99
C LEU A 329 -7.10 38.05 -14.44
N LEU A 330 -6.22 37.47 -15.26
CA LEU A 330 -6.32 36.06 -15.64
C LEU A 330 -6.12 35.14 -14.44
N LEU A 331 -5.11 35.39 -13.61
CA LEU A 331 -4.83 34.58 -12.41
C LEU A 331 -5.97 34.61 -11.40
N SER A 332 -6.62 35.76 -11.22
CA SER A 332 -7.80 35.90 -10.35
C SER A 332 -9.05 35.22 -10.92
N SER A 333 -9.16 35.09 -12.25
CA SER A 333 -10.26 34.39 -12.91
C SER A 333 -10.12 32.86 -12.94
N LEU A 334 -8.92 32.33 -12.70
CA LEU A 334 -8.64 30.89 -12.79
C LEU A 334 -9.13 30.15 -11.54
N LYS A 335 -9.99 29.14 -11.74
CA LYS A 335 -10.35 28.16 -10.72
C LYS A 335 -9.32 27.03 -10.70
N ALA A 336 -8.81 26.67 -9.53
CA ALA A 336 -7.83 25.58 -9.38
C ALA A 336 -8.42 24.25 -9.91
N PRO A 337 -7.74 23.58 -10.87
CA PRO A 337 -8.11 22.25 -11.31
C PRO A 337 -8.10 21.24 -10.14
N THR A 338 -9.10 20.38 -10.05
CA THR A 338 -9.13 19.33 -9.03
C THR A 338 -8.07 18.27 -9.35
N LEU A 339 -7.06 18.15 -8.49
CA LEU A 339 -6.04 17.11 -8.59
C LEU A 339 -6.55 15.83 -7.89
N PRO A 340 -6.37 14.63 -8.47
CA PRO A 340 -6.89 13.37 -7.90
C PRO A 340 -6.28 12.98 -6.53
N SER A 341 -5.22 13.66 -6.08
CA SER A 341 -4.59 13.46 -4.76
C SER A 341 -5.00 14.49 -3.70
N LEU A 342 -5.73 15.55 -4.08
CA LEU A 342 -6.18 16.61 -3.17
C LEU A 342 -7.70 16.60 -3.09
N SER A 343 -8.23 16.17 -1.94
CA SER A 343 -9.68 16.16 -1.64
C SER A 343 -10.31 17.57 -1.57
N THR A 344 -9.52 18.64 -1.69
CA THR A 344 -9.97 20.02 -1.57
C THR A 344 -9.22 20.89 -2.59
N PRO A 345 -9.90 21.64 -3.47
CA PRO A 345 -9.23 22.57 -4.38
C PRO A 345 -8.62 23.71 -3.55
N PRO A 346 -7.30 23.95 -3.61
CA PRO A 346 -6.72 25.11 -2.95
C PRO A 346 -7.15 26.37 -3.69
N ASN A 347 -7.61 27.39 -2.96
CA ASN A 347 -7.79 28.73 -3.53
C ASN A 347 -6.45 29.23 -4.07
N PHE A 348 -6.45 29.80 -5.27
CA PHE A 348 -5.22 30.28 -5.90
C PHE A 348 -4.46 31.26 -4.99
N LEU A 349 -3.17 30.98 -4.85
CA LEU A 349 -2.22 31.56 -3.91
C LEU A 349 -1.80 32.99 -4.27
N VAL A 350 -2.74 33.94 -4.22
CA VAL A 350 -2.40 35.37 -4.15
C VAL A 350 -1.60 35.71 -2.87
N PRO A 351 -1.82 35.08 -1.70
CA PRO A 351 -1.09 35.43 -0.47
C PRO A 351 0.39 34.96 -0.40
N GLU A 352 0.81 33.94 -1.17
CA GLU A 352 2.18 33.40 -1.08
C GLU A 352 3.17 34.03 -2.07
N LEU A 353 2.69 34.48 -3.23
CA LEU A 353 3.52 35.21 -4.21
C LEU A 353 4.07 36.52 -3.64
N VAL A 354 3.32 37.15 -2.73
CA VAL A 354 3.74 38.36 -2.00
C VAL A 354 4.84 38.08 -0.96
N LYS A 355 4.92 36.85 -0.42
CA LYS A 355 5.91 36.49 0.62
C LYS A 355 7.26 36.02 0.08
N ALA A 356 7.34 35.59 -1.19
CA ALA A 356 8.56 34.97 -1.77
C ALA A 356 9.53 35.96 -2.48
N GLY A 357 9.21 37.26 -2.58
CA GLY A 357 9.96 38.25 -3.39
C GLY A 357 11.31 38.77 -2.84
N GLY A 358 12.06 37.97 -2.06
CA GLY A 358 13.09 38.41 -1.12
C GLY A 358 14.39 39.06 -1.65
N MET A 359 14.64 39.13 -2.96
CA MET A 359 15.91 39.66 -3.49
C MET A 359 15.76 40.82 -4.49
N GLN A 360 14.61 40.92 -5.17
CA GLN A 360 14.34 41.98 -6.16
C GLN A 360 13.93 43.32 -5.49
N ALA A 361 13.43 43.27 -4.26
CA ALA A 361 13.08 44.47 -3.48
C ALA A 361 14.31 45.33 -3.09
N ARG A 362 15.51 44.74 -3.02
CA ARG A 362 16.73 45.45 -2.61
C ARG A 362 17.35 46.28 -3.74
N THR A 363 17.31 45.79 -4.98
CA THR A 363 17.83 46.51 -6.15
C THR A 363 16.90 47.66 -6.57
N LEU A 364 15.59 47.54 -6.35
CA LEU A 364 14.62 48.63 -6.53
C LEU A 364 14.77 49.75 -5.48
N LYS A 365 15.34 49.44 -4.31
CA LYS A 365 15.56 50.40 -3.20
C LYS A 365 16.67 51.41 -3.51
N SER A 366 17.68 51.05 -4.31
CA SER A 366 18.83 51.93 -4.59
C SER A 366 18.61 52.93 -5.73
N ASN A 367 17.62 52.73 -6.61
CA ASN A 367 17.32 53.58 -7.76
C ASN A 367 15.97 54.34 -7.65
N ARG A 368 15.48 54.51 -6.42
CA ARG A 368 14.16 55.00 -6.02
C ARG A 368 13.69 56.28 -6.74
N ASN A 369 14.54 57.30 -6.82
CA ASN A 369 14.10 58.64 -7.26
C ASN A 369 14.04 58.76 -8.78
N ALA A 370 14.98 58.13 -9.50
CA ALA A 370 14.99 58.12 -10.96
C ALA A 370 13.81 57.31 -11.53
N VAL A 371 13.49 56.16 -10.92
CA VAL A 371 12.38 55.30 -11.36
C VAL A 371 11.02 55.97 -11.12
N ARG A 372 10.87 56.72 -10.01
CA ARG A 372 9.64 57.45 -9.69
C ARG A 372 9.30 58.51 -10.74
N ASP A 373 10.28 59.32 -11.11
CA ASP A 373 10.03 60.49 -11.95
C ASP A 373 9.83 60.08 -13.43
N MET A 374 10.53 59.05 -13.91
CA MET A 374 10.34 58.51 -15.27
C MET A 374 9.03 57.76 -15.46
N VAL A 375 8.55 57.05 -14.44
CA VAL A 375 7.26 56.32 -14.51
C VAL A 375 6.09 57.30 -14.48
N ALA A 376 6.17 58.37 -13.69
CA ALA A 376 5.15 59.42 -13.68
C ALA A 376 5.02 60.11 -15.05
N GLU A 377 6.15 60.37 -15.72
CA GLU A 377 6.19 60.98 -17.05
C GLU A 377 5.72 60.01 -18.16
N ALA A 378 6.08 58.73 -18.07
CA ALA A 378 5.65 57.67 -18.99
C ALA A 378 4.14 57.42 -18.99
N VAL A 379 3.57 57.37 -17.78
CA VAL A 379 2.13 57.11 -17.58
C VAL A 379 1.30 58.32 -18.01
N ALA A 380 1.80 59.54 -17.78
CA ALA A 380 1.15 60.75 -18.26
C ALA A 380 1.16 60.87 -19.80
N ARG A 381 2.22 60.45 -20.48
CA ARG A 381 2.31 60.48 -21.96
C ARG A 381 1.61 59.31 -22.64
N GLY A 382 1.63 58.11 -22.06
CA GLY A 382 0.99 56.92 -22.65
C GLY A 382 -0.55 56.93 -22.61
N CYS A 383 -1.17 57.86 -21.88
CA CYS A 383 -2.63 57.96 -21.70
C CYS A 383 -3.29 59.10 -22.50
N GLN A 384 -2.62 59.72 -23.48
CA GLN A 384 -3.33 60.51 -24.50
C GLN A 384 -4.15 59.56 -25.39
N VAL A 385 -5.43 59.41 -25.04
CA VAL A 385 -6.44 58.70 -25.81
C VAL A 385 -6.50 59.29 -27.24
N PRO A 386 -6.49 58.49 -28.33
CA PRO A 386 -6.75 59.00 -29.67
C PRO A 386 -8.19 59.53 -29.71
N SER A 387 -8.36 60.78 -30.16
CA SER A 387 -9.63 61.48 -30.23
C SER A 387 -10.75 60.60 -30.79
N GLY A 388 -11.76 60.27 -29.96
CA GLY A 388 -12.96 59.59 -30.44
C GLY A 388 -13.70 58.71 -29.43
N ALA A 389 -14.04 59.19 -28.23
CA ALA A 389 -15.14 58.62 -27.44
C ALA A 389 -15.70 59.66 -26.47
N GLY A 390 -17.01 59.66 -26.31
CA GLY A 390 -17.80 60.77 -25.79
C GLY A 390 -17.56 61.11 -24.32
N LYS A 391 -17.60 62.42 -24.09
CA LYS A 391 -17.51 63.18 -22.84
C LYS A 391 -18.69 62.89 -21.90
N MET A 392 -18.82 61.68 -21.34
CA MET A 392 -19.78 61.45 -20.24
C MET A 392 -19.57 60.16 -19.42
N ARG A 393 -18.34 59.87 -18.93
CA ARG A 393 -18.15 59.00 -17.75
C ARG A 393 -16.73 59.06 -17.14
N ASP A 394 -16.06 60.20 -17.28
CA ASP A 394 -14.62 60.29 -17.04
C ASP A 394 -14.23 60.56 -15.58
N GLU A 395 -14.99 61.33 -14.80
CA GLU A 395 -14.49 61.77 -13.48
C GLU A 395 -14.44 60.65 -12.43
N ARG A 396 -15.42 59.75 -12.40
CA ARG A 396 -15.46 58.67 -11.41
C ARG A 396 -14.47 57.55 -11.71
N ARG A 397 -14.21 57.30 -13.00
CA ARG A 397 -13.15 56.41 -13.46
C ARG A 397 -11.78 57.08 -13.27
N MET A 398 -11.59 58.33 -13.67
CA MET A 398 -10.35 59.07 -13.39
C MET A 398 -10.04 59.12 -11.89
N ALA A 399 -11.01 59.34 -11.00
CA ALA A 399 -10.77 59.35 -9.56
C ALA A 399 -10.56 57.96 -8.92
N GLU A 400 -10.90 56.88 -9.62
CA GLU A 400 -10.62 55.49 -9.24
C GLU A 400 -9.24 55.07 -9.78
N TRP A 401 -8.88 55.56 -10.96
CA TRP A 401 -7.58 55.37 -11.62
C TRP A 401 -6.47 56.25 -11.04
N GLU A 402 -6.74 57.51 -10.66
CA GLU A 402 -5.85 58.36 -9.88
C GLU A 402 -5.61 57.76 -8.49
N ARG A 403 -6.62 57.05 -7.95
CA ARG A 403 -6.47 56.27 -6.73
C ARG A 403 -5.59 55.05 -6.95
N GLU A 404 -5.76 54.30 -8.03
CA GLU A 404 -4.90 53.16 -8.37
C GLU A 404 -3.47 53.58 -8.71
N VAL A 405 -3.28 54.71 -9.39
CA VAL A 405 -1.97 55.34 -9.63
C VAL A 405 -1.36 55.82 -8.32
N ALA A 406 -2.12 56.47 -7.44
CA ALA A 406 -1.66 56.86 -6.10
C ALA A 406 -1.40 55.66 -5.19
N VAL A 407 -2.10 54.53 -5.39
CA VAL A 407 -1.90 53.26 -4.66
C VAL A 407 -0.72 52.49 -5.24
N MET A 408 -0.44 52.54 -6.55
CA MET A 408 0.76 51.96 -7.16
C MET A 408 2.01 52.78 -6.84
N VAL A 409 1.93 54.11 -6.93
CA VAL A 409 2.97 55.04 -6.44
C VAL A 409 3.12 54.89 -4.93
N GLY A 410 2.02 54.74 -4.19
CA GLY A 410 1.99 54.54 -2.74
C GLY A 410 2.45 53.16 -2.27
N ALA A 411 2.30 52.10 -3.05
CA ALA A 411 2.82 50.76 -2.77
C ALA A 411 4.34 50.70 -2.99
N VAL A 412 4.83 51.47 -3.97
CA VAL A 412 6.27 51.63 -4.24
C VAL A 412 6.92 52.59 -3.23
N VAL A 413 6.23 53.66 -2.81
CA VAL A 413 6.76 54.65 -1.85
C VAL A 413 6.54 54.25 -0.39
N GLY A 414 5.45 53.55 -0.08
CA GLY A 414 5.04 53.13 1.27
C GLY A 414 5.82 51.94 1.83
N GLY A 415 6.29 51.03 0.96
CA GLY A 415 7.28 50.00 1.34
C GLY A 415 8.70 50.54 1.56
N LEU A 416 8.90 51.84 1.38
CA LEU A 416 10.18 52.57 1.43
C LEU A 416 10.17 53.65 2.53
N GLY A 417 9.15 53.60 3.40
CA GLY A 417 8.96 54.42 4.59
C GLY A 417 8.72 53.57 5.84
N ARG A 418 9.63 52.63 6.11
CA ARG A 418 10.11 52.21 7.44
C ARG A 418 11.47 51.56 7.29
#